data_AF-X0TRZ1-F1
#
_entry.id   AF-X0TRZ1-F1
#
_cell.length_a   1.000
_cell.length_b   1.000
_cell.length_c   1.000
_cell.angle_alpha   90.00
_cell.angle_beta   90.00
_cell.angle_gamma   90.00
#
_symmetry.space_group_name_H-M   'P 1'
#
loop_
_entity.id
_entity.type
_entity.pdbx_description
1 polymer ?
#
loop_
_entity_poly.entity_id
_entity_poly.type
_entity_poly.pdbx_seq_one_letter_code
_entity_poly.pdbx_strand_id
1 'polypeptide(L)'
;DFCNVFTFHELYTEKEKVKEIEEGCRSASIGCVECKQIMASNLNKALEPLREKRKELEANPQIIENIIDEGNRKARKIARNTMEEVREVVKI
;
A
#
# COMPACT_ATOMS: atom_id res chain seq x y z
N ASP A 1 -4.89 -22.21 15.38
CA ASP A 1 -3.56 -21.71 14.98
C ASP A 1 -3.37 -21.43 13.48
N PHE A 2 -4.41 -21.43 12.64
CA PHE A 2 -4.33 -20.93 11.25
C PHE A 2 -5.58 -20.09 10.93
N CYS A 3 -5.60 -18.84 11.38
CA CYS A 3 -6.62 -17.87 10.99
C CYS A 3 -5.96 -16.79 10.13
N ASN A 4 -6.27 -16.78 8.83
CA ASN A 4 -5.72 -15.79 7.89
C ASN A 4 -6.16 -14.35 8.21
N VAL A 5 -7.36 -14.17 8.80
CA VAL A 5 -7.86 -12.86 9.24
C VAL A 5 -7.00 -12.29 10.36
N PHE A 6 -6.45 -13.13 11.24
CA PHE A 6 -5.63 -12.66 12.36
C PHE A 6 -4.34 -11.99 11.88
N THR A 7 -3.73 -12.49 10.80
CA THR A 7 -2.57 -11.82 10.16
C THR A 7 -2.91 -10.40 9.69
N PHE A 8 -4.14 -10.14 9.25
CA PHE A 8 -4.57 -8.77 8.92
C PHE A 8 -4.76 -7.91 10.17
N HIS A 9 -5.16 -8.48 11.30
CA HIS A 9 -5.21 -7.74 12.56
C HIS A 9 -3.81 -7.27 12.98
N GLU A 10 -2.77 -8.10 12.84
CA GLU A 10 -1.39 -7.73 13.15
C GLU A 10 -0.88 -6.53 12.32
N LEU A 11 -1.43 -6.34 11.12
CA LEU A 11 -1.05 -5.24 10.22
C LEU A 11 -1.89 -3.98 10.43
N TYR A 12 -3.19 -4.12 10.65
CA TYR A 12 -4.15 -3.01 10.55
C TYR A 12 -4.83 -2.63 11.86
N THR A 13 -4.69 -3.44 12.92
CA THR A 13 -5.31 -3.21 14.23
C THR A 13 -4.25 -2.80 15.26
N GLU A 14 -4.62 -1.94 16.20
CA GLU A 14 -3.73 -1.52 17.30
C GLU A 14 -3.27 -2.73 18.14
N LYS A 15 -2.02 -2.73 18.58
CA LYS A 15 -1.37 -3.90 19.20
C LYS A 15 -2.10 -4.38 20.45
N GLU A 16 -2.60 -3.46 21.26
CA GLU A 16 -3.39 -3.73 22.45
C GLU A 16 -4.67 -4.47 22.07
N LYS A 17 -5.36 -3.99 21.02
CA LYS A 17 -6.59 -4.60 20.53
C LYS A 17 -6.36 -5.96 19.87
N VAL A 18 -5.22 -6.18 19.22
CA VAL A 18 -4.83 -7.50 18.68
C VAL A 18 -4.76 -8.55 19.78
N LYS A 19 -4.20 -8.23 20.95
CA LYS A 19 -4.13 -9.15 22.09
C LYS A 19 -5.53 -9.51 22.61
N GLU A 20 -6.41 -8.52 22.76
CA GLU A 20 -7.80 -8.76 23.16
C GLU A 20 -8.53 -9.67 22.16
N ILE A 21 -8.31 -9.48 20.86
CA ILE A 21 -8.89 -10.29 19.80
C ILE A 21 -8.34 -11.71 19.83
N GLU A 22 -7.03 -11.89 20.08
CA GLU A 22 -6.42 -13.21 20.20
C GLU A 22 -7.02 -13.98 21.37
N GLU A 23 -7.06 -13.36 22.55
CA GLU A 23 -7.64 -13.94 23.77
C GLU A 23 -9.11 -14.26 23.57
N GLY A 24 -9.88 -13.34 22.98
CA GLY A 24 -11.30 -13.53 22.72
C GLY A 24 -11.59 -14.63 21.70
N CYS A 25 -10.77 -14.73 20.66
CA CYS A 25 -10.88 -15.77 19.64
C CYS A 25 -10.55 -17.15 20.22
N ARG A 26 -9.47 -17.26 21.00
CA ARG A 26 -9.05 -18.53 21.63
C ARG A 26 -10.01 -19.00 22.73
N SER A 27 -10.62 -18.06 23.46
CA SER A 27 -11.63 -18.36 24.49
C SER A 27 -13.05 -18.51 23.94
N ALA A 28 -13.26 -18.32 22.64
CA ALA A 28 -14.56 -18.30 21.98
C ALA A 28 -15.55 -17.26 22.56
N SER A 29 -15.04 -16.18 23.16
CA SER A 29 -15.85 -15.05 23.63
C SER A 29 -16.25 -14.09 22.51
N ILE A 30 -15.54 -14.11 21.37
CA ILE A 30 -15.95 -13.43 20.13
C ILE A 30 -16.09 -14.45 18.99
N GLY A 31 -17.07 -14.22 18.12
CA GLY A 31 -17.31 -15.05 16.94
C GLY A 31 -16.42 -14.69 15.75
N CYS A 32 -16.27 -15.61 14.79
CA CYS A 32 -15.52 -15.34 13.55
C CYS A 32 -16.09 -14.17 12.73
N VAL A 33 -17.41 -13.97 12.75
CA VAL A 33 -18.08 -12.87 12.04
C VAL A 33 -17.73 -11.53 12.69
N GLU A 34 -17.83 -11.46 14.01
CA GLU A 34 -17.48 -10.27 14.80
C GLU A 34 -16.00 -9.91 14.63
N CYS A 35 -15.10 -10.90 14.76
CA CYS A 35 -13.67 -10.74 14.51
C CYS A 35 -13.41 -10.13 13.11
N LYS A 36 -14.05 -10.66 12.06
CA LYS A 36 -13.93 -10.13 10.69
C LYS A 36 -14.48 -8.70 10.55
N GLN A 37 -15.55 -8.34 11.26
CA GLN A 37 -16.10 -6.98 11.25
C GLN A 37 -15.12 -5.99 11.89
N ILE A 38 -14.50 -6.37 13.01
CA ILE A 38 -13.45 -5.56 13.65
C ILE A 38 -12.27 -5.37 12.68
N MET A 39 -11.82 -6.45 12.05
CA MET A 39 -10.73 -6.39 11.06
C MET A 39 -11.07 -5.46 9.90
N ALA A 40 -12.26 -5.63 9.31
CA ALA A 40 -12.71 -4.84 8.17
C ALA A 40 -12.82 -3.34 8.49
N SER A 41 -13.29 -3.00 9.70
CA SER A 41 -13.34 -1.62 10.15
C SER A 41 -11.95 -0.98 10.19
N ASN A 42 -10.99 -1.68 10.78
CA ASN A 42 -9.61 -1.21 10.90
C ASN A 42 -8.90 -1.14 9.53
N LEU A 43 -9.11 -2.14 8.67
CA LEU A 43 -8.60 -2.13 7.30
C LEU A 43 -9.15 -0.95 6.50
N ASN A 44 -10.47 -0.68 6.60
CA ASN A 44 -11.08 0.45 5.90
C ASN A 44 -10.51 1.79 6.40
N LYS A 45 -10.36 1.97 7.72
CA LYS A 45 -9.73 3.18 8.27
C LYS A 45 -8.30 3.37 7.75
N ALA A 46 -7.51 2.31 7.72
CA ALA A 46 -6.13 2.37 7.23
C ALA A 46 -6.04 2.70 5.73
N LEU A 47 -6.99 2.19 4.92
CA LEU A 47 -7.02 2.40 3.48
C LEU A 47 -7.73 3.70 3.06
N GLU A 48 -8.50 4.35 3.94
CA GLU A 48 -9.23 5.58 3.64
C GLU A 48 -8.37 6.68 3.02
N PRO A 49 -7.22 7.10 3.61
CA PRO A 49 -6.41 8.16 3.03
C PRO A 49 -5.85 7.81 1.64
N LEU A 50 -5.53 6.54 1.40
CA LEU A 50 -5.08 6.07 0.08
C LEU A 50 -6.22 6.12 -0.95
N ARG A 51 -7.43 5.73 -0.55
CA ARG A 51 -8.63 5.76 -1.41
C ARG A 51 -9.05 7.20 -1.72
N GLU A 52 -9.00 8.10 -0.75
CA GLU A 52 -9.24 9.52 -0.94
C GLU A 52 -8.21 10.11 -1.91
N LYS A 53 -6.92 9.86 -1.69
CA LYS A 53 -5.88 10.37 -2.58
C LYS A 53 -6.03 9.84 -4.01
N ARG A 54 -6.40 8.57 -4.14
CA ARG A 54 -6.68 7.96 -5.44
C ARG A 54 -7.86 8.66 -6.14
N LYS A 55 -8.96 8.91 -5.43
CA LYS A 55 -10.12 9.63 -5.99
C LYS A 55 -9.74 11.04 -6.46
N GLU A 56 -8.93 11.76 -5.69
CA GLU A 56 -8.42 13.08 -6.11
C GLU A 56 -7.64 13.02 -7.43
N LEU A 57 -6.76 12.01 -7.57
CA LEU A 57 -5.96 11.82 -8.78
C LEU A 57 -6.80 11.37 -9.98
N GLU A 58 -7.79 10.50 -9.75
CA GLU A 58 -8.74 10.05 -10.78
C GLU A 58 -9.64 11.20 -11.27
N ALA A 59 -9.97 12.16 -10.40
CA ALA A 59 -10.75 13.34 -10.75
C ALA A 59 -9.99 14.31 -11.68
N ASN A 60 -8.66 14.26 -11.71
CA ASN A 60 -7.83 15.08 -12.59
C ASN A 60 -6.65 14.27 -13.18
N PRO A 61 -6.88 13.51 -14.25
CA PRO A 61 -5.86 12.68 -14.90
C PRO A 61 -4.60 13.44 -15.34
N GLN A 62 -4.71 14.74 -15.64
CA GLN A 62 -3.57 15.57 -16.05
C GLN A 62 -2.48 15.63 -14.97
N ILE A 63 -2.85 15.53 -13.69
CA ILE A 63 -1.87 15.49 -12.59
C ILE A 63 -0.95 14.26 -12.74
N ILE A 64 -1.52 13.11 -13.09
CA ILE A 64 -0.77 11.86 -13.28
C ILE A 64 0.16 11.98 -14.49
N GLU A 65 -0.34 12.49 -15.60
CA GLU A 65 0.46 12.73 -16.81
C GLU A 65 1.66 13.64 -16.53
N ASN A 66 1.43 14.75 -15.84
CA ASN A 66 2.49 15.70 -15.49
C ASN A 66 3.57 15.08 -14.59
N ILE A 67 3.17 14.27 -13.60
CA ILE A 67 4.10 13.55 -12.72
C ILE A 67 4.96 12.56 -13.54
N ILE A 68 4.32 11.81 -14.44
CA ILE A 68 5.02 10.84 -15.30
C ILE A 68 5.98 11.56 -16.25
N ASP A 69 5.57 12.66 -16.86
CA ASP A 69 6.41 13.44 -17.78
C ASP A 69 7.63 14.06 -17.09
N GLU A 70 7.46 14.56 -15.87
CA GLU A 70 8.57 15.05 -15.07
C GLU A 70 9.53 13.92 -14.69
N GLY A 71 9.01 12.76 -14.26
CA GLY A 71 9.80 11.57 -13.97
C GLY A 71 10.60 11.11 -15.20
N ASN A 72 9.95 11.04 -16.36
CA ASN A 72 10.55 10.70 -17.64
C ASN A 72 11.68 11.67 -18.00
N ARG A 73 11.50 12.98 -17.78
CA ARG A 73 12.54 13.99 -18.06
C ARG A 73 13.78 13.78 -17.19
N LYS A 74 13.59 13.53 -15.89
CA LYS A 74 14.69 13.27 -14.93
C LYS A 74 15.43 11.97 -15.28
N ALA A 75 14.69 10.89 -15.50
CA ALA A 75 15.26 9.59 -15.86
C ALA A 75 16.00 9.64 -17.20
N ARG A 76 15.43 10.29 -18.22
CA ARG A 76 16.03 10.43 -19.55
C ARG A 76 17.34 11.19 -19.51
N LYS A 77 17.50 12.18 -18.64
CA LYS A 77 18.78 12.89 -18.47
C LYS A 77 19.88 11.94 -18.04
N ILE A 78 19.63 11.12 -17.02
CA ILE A 78 20.61 10.15 -16.51
C ILE A 78 20.89 9.07 -17.56
N ALA A 79 19.83 8.51 -18.15
CA ALA A 79 19.96 7.47 -19.17
C ALA A 79 20.75 7.93 -20.41
N ARG A 80 20.62 9.20 -20.81
CA ARG A 80 21.42 9.76 -21.92
C ARG A 80 22.90 9.79 -21.59
N ASN A 81 23.28 10.28 -20.41
CA ASN A 81 24.68 10.29 -19.99
C ASN A 81 25.28 8.88 -19.98
N THR A 82 24.56 7.90 -19.42
CA THR A 82 25.00 6.49 -19.43
C THR A 82 25.14 5.96 -20.86
N MET A 83 24.22 6.29 -21.76
CA MET A 83 24.29 5.84 -23.15
C MET A 83 25.38 6.54 -23.96
N GLU A 84 25.81 7.74 -23.57
CA GLU A 84 26.99 8.40 -24.14
C GLU A 84 28.26 7.61 -23.81
N GLU A 85 28.46 7.28 -22.53
CA GLU A 85 29.60 6.45 -22.09
C GLU A 85 29.62 5.08 -22.79
N VAL A 86 28.47 4.42 -22.89
CA VAL A 86 28.35 3.12 -23.58
C VAL A 86 28.71 3.27 -25.06
N ARG A 87 28.23 4.32 -25.73
CA ARG A 87 28.50 4.58 -27.14
C ARG A 87 29.98 4.85 -27.41
N GLU A 88 30.64 5.59 -26.53
CA GLU A 88 32.09 5.81 -26.60
C GLU A 88 32.87 4.49 -26.56
N VAL A 89 32.49 3.57 -25.66
CA VAL A 89 33.16 2.27 -25.53
C VAL A 89 32.86 1.34 -26.70
N VAL A 90 31.61 1.31 -27.17
CA VAL A 90 31.15 0.43 -28.25
C VAL A 90 31.50 0.98 -29.64
N LYS A 91 31.94 2.25 -29.74
CA LYS A 91 32.30 2.97 -30.97
C LYS A 91 31.12 3.13 -31.94
N ILE A 92 29.96 3.52 -31.42
CA ILE A 92 28.73 3.82 -32.20
C ILE A 92 28.21 5.21 -31.84
#